data_AF-A0AAW4PPM4-F1
#
_entry.id   AF-A0AAW4PPM4-F1
#
_cell.length_a   1.000
_cell.length_b   1.000
_cell.length_c   1.000
_cell.angle_alpha   90.00
_cell.angle_beta   90.00
_cell.angle_gamma   90.00
#
_symmetry.space_group_name_H-M   'P 1'
#
loop_
_entity.id
_entity.type
_entity.pdbx_description
1 polymer ?
#
loop_
_entity_poly.entity_id
_entity_poly.type
_entity_poly.pdbx_seq_one_letter_code
_entity_poly.pdbx_strand_id
1 'polypeptide(L)'
;MASDFTTEVAFVEERGTNVERLLWGVVIVASAADVVLTLVGVSMCFSEANPVARAALDTAGGAGLMGLKLLALGALFVVYRRVRPAYRRAALTAFSLPQLFAVGHNSLLLVQYGPGCL
;
A
#
# COMPACT_ATOMS: atom_id res chain seq x y z
N MET A 1 2.83 40.20 -18.60
CA MET A 1 1.73 39.54 -17.89
C MET A 1 1.61 38.04 -18.20
N ALA A 2 1.95 37.54 -19.40
CA ALA A 2 1.92 36.10 -19.73
C ALA A 2 3.00 35.21 -19.06
N SER A 3 4.12 35.79 -18.62
CA SER A 3 5.23 35.05 -17.98
C SER A 3 4.86 34.51 -16.59
N ASP A 4 3.98 35.20 -15.87
CA ASP A 4 3.62 34.85 -14.49
C ASP A 4 2.71 33.61 -14.45
N PHE A 5 1.66 33.62 -15.28
CA PHE A 5 0.72 32.50 -15.42
C PHE A 5 1.38 31.19 -15.90
N THR A 6 2.33 31.29 -16.83
CA THR A 6 3.06 30.10 -17.33
C THR A 6 3.89 29.45 -16.21
N THR A 7 4.45 30.27 -15.33
CA THR A 7 5.26 29.81 -14.19
C THR A 7 4.39 29.17 -13.12
N GLU A 8 3.21 29.73 -12.84
CA GLU A 8 2.25 29.15 -11.89
C GLU A 8 1.74 27.77 -12.36
N VAL A 9 1.36 27.64 -13.64
CA VAL A 9 0.86 26.36 -14.18
C VAL A 9 1.95 25.28 -14.12
N ALA A 10 3.19 25.62 -14.50
CA ALA A 10 4.32 24.70 -14.42
C ALA A 10 4.58 24.22 -12.97
N PHE A 11 4.56 25.15 -12.00
CA PHE A 11 4.76 24.82 -10.59
C PHE A 11 3.67 23.91 -10.01
N VAL A 12 2.41 24.14 -10.37
CA VAL A 12 1.27 23.32 -9.94
C VAL A 12 1.38 21.90 -10.49
N GLU A 13 1.80 21.75 -11.75
CA GLU A 13 1.97 20.45 -12.40
C GLU A 13 3.14 19.65 -11.83
N GLU A 14 4.29 20.29 -11.58
CA GLU A 14 5.43 19.67 -10.89
C GLU A 14 5.06 19.21 -9.48
N ARG A 15 4.42 20.08 -8.69
CA ARG A 15 3.95 19.75 -7.34
C ARG A 15 2.99 18.57 -7.37
N GLY A 16 2.10 18.53 -8.37
CA GLY A 16 1.16 17.42 -8.52
C GLY A 16 1.84 16.09 -8.82
N THR A 17 2.81 16.10 -9.72
CA THR A 17 3.61 14.92 -10.08
C THR A 17 4.44 14.44 -8.90
N ASN A 18 5.00 15.35 -8.10
CA ASN A 18 5.75 15.02 -6.89
C ASN A 18 4.88 14.32 -5.84
N VAL A 19 3.69 14.84 -5.57
CA VAL A 19 2.76 14.22 -4.61
C VAL A 19 2.31 12.83 -5.10
N GLU A 20 2.02 12.66 -6.38
CA GLU A 20 1.65 11.35 -6.92
C GLU A 20 2.79 10.33 -6.82
N ARG A 21 4.04 10.74 -7.09
CA ARG A 21 5.22 9.89 -6.89
C ARG A 21 5.40 9.49 -5.43
N LEU A 22 5.23 10.44 -4.50
CA LEU A 22 5.29 10.16 -3.06
C LEU A 22 4.21 9.16 -2.63
N LEU A 23 2.97 9.36 -3.09
CA LEU A 23 1.86 8.44 -2.79
C LEU A 23 2.11 7.04 -3.36
N TRP A 24 2.66 6.91 -4.57
CA TRP A 24 3.10 5.62 -5.10
C TRP A 24 4.20 4.99 -4.25
N GLY A 25 5.16 5.78 -3.78
CA GLY A 25 6.17 5.34 -2.83
C GLY A 25 5.54 4.78 -1.54
N VAL A 26 4.59 5.50 -0.95
CA VAL A 26 3.83 5.05 0.23
C VAL A 26 3.08 3.74 -0.06
N VAL A 27 2.39 3.65 -1.19
CA VAL A 27 1.68 2.43 -1.62
C VAL A 27 2.64 1.24 -1.68
N ILE A 28 3.79 1.39 -2.33
CA ILE A 28 4.75 0.30 -2.52
C ILE A 28 5.37 -0.11 -1.18
N VAL A 29 5.87 0.85 -0.39
CA VAL A 29 6.52 0.56 0.89
C VAL A 29 5.53 -0.07 1.87
N ALA A 30 4.33 0.51 2.01
CA ALA A 30 3.31 -0.07 2.88
C ALA A 30 2.86 -1.44 2.38
N SER A 31 2.87 -1.69 1.06
CA SER A 31 2.54 -3.02 0.53
C SER A 31 3.58 -4.06 0.90
N ALA A 32 4.86 -3.72 0.77
CA ALA A 32 5.96 -4.61 1.15
C ALA A 32 5.98 -4.86 2.65
N ALA A 33 5.80 -3.81 3.46
CA ALA A 33 5.72 -3.91 4.91
C ALA A 33 4.56 -4.82 5.35
N ASP A 34 3.38 -4.68 4.73
CA ASP A 34 2.21 -5.51 5.02
C ASP A 34 2.51 -7.01 4.80
N VAL A 35 3.09 -7.38 3.65
CA VAL A 35 3.48 -8.77 3.37
C VAL A 35 4.51 -9.28 4.37
N VAL A 36 5.54 -8.49 4.67
CA VAL A 36 6.59 -8.87 5.62
C VAL A 36 6.00 -9.07 7.02
N LEU A 37 5.20 -8.14 7.51
CA LEU A 37 4.60 -8.22 8.85
C LEU A 37 3.67 -9.42 8.98
N THR A 38 2.85 -9.69 7.96
CA THR A 38 2.03 -10.91 7.95
C THR A 38 2.89 -12.15 8.01
N LEU A 39 3.92 -12.28 7.15
CA LEU A 39 4.79 -13.45 7.12
C LEU A 39 5.54 -13.67 8.44
N VAL A 40 6.04 -12.58 9.05
CA VAL A 40 6.65 -12.64 10.38
C VAL A 40 5.63 -13.08 11.42
N GLY A 41 4.42 -12.50 11.42
CA GLY A 41 3.36 -12.87 12.35
C GLY A 41 2.96 -14.34 12.27
N VAL A 42 2.71 -14.88 11.07
CA VAL A 42 2.36 -16.31 10.91
C VAL A 42 3.54 -17.25 11.12
N SER A 43 4.80 -16.78 11.01
CA SER A 43 5.96 -17.57 11.44
C SER A 43 6.12 -17.63 12.96
N MET A 44 5.48 -16.71 13.68
CA MET A 44 5.33 -16.70 15.13
C MET A 44 4.02 -17.39 15.51
N CYS A 45 3.44 -17.03 16.66
CA CYS A 45 2.22 -17.64 17.18
C CYS A 45 0.91 -16.96 16.71
N PHE A 46 0.98 -16.05 15.72
CA PHE A 46 -0.21 -15.35 15.21
C PHE A 46 -0.89 -16.10 14.08
N SER A 47 -2.18 -15.81 13.91
CA SER A 47 -3.00 -16.34 12.81
C SER A 47 -3.53 -15.18 11.97
N GLU A 48 -3.45 -15.30 10.64
CA GLU A 48 -3.92 -14.28 9.70
C GLU A 48 -5.45 -14.14 9.77
N ALA A 49 -5.97 -12.97 10.14
CA ALA A 49 -7.41 -12.74 10.32
C ALA A 49 -8.17 -12.54 9.01
N ASN A 50 -7.49 -12.09 7.94
CA ASN A 50 -8.10 -11.89 6.64
C ASN A 50 -8.32 -13.25 5.95
N PRO A 51 -9.58 -13.65 5.68
CA PRO A 51 -9.87 -14.97 5.11
C PRO A 51 -9.29 -15.14 3.70
N VAL A 52 -9.18 -14.06 2.92
CA VAL A 52 -8.59 -14.10 1.57
C VAL A 52 -7.08 -14.27 1.64
N ALA A 53 -6.42 -13.53 2.53
CA ALA A 53 -4.98 -13.65 2.74
C ALA A 53 -4.62 -15.02 3.33
N ARG A 54 -5.43 -15.53 4.27
CA ARG A 54 -5.30 -16.88 4.82
C ARG A 54 -5.44 -17.94 3.73
N ALA A 55 -6.47 -17.86 2.87
CA ALA A 55 -6.62 -18.79 1.76
C ALA A 55 -5.42 -18.74 0.79
N ALA A 56 -4.86 -17.56 0.53
CA ALA A 56 -3.66 -17.43 -0.30
C ALA A 56 -2.41 -18.06 0.36
N LEU A 57 -2.25 -17.90 1.67
CA LEU A 57 -1.22 -18.58 2.46
C LEU A 57 -1.39 -20.11 2.43
N ASP A 58 -2.60 -20.61 2.65
CA ASP A 58 -2.88 -22.04 2.70
C ASP A 58 -2.65 -22.72 1.34
N THR A 59 -2.87 -22.00 0.24
CA THR A 59 -2.73 -22.54 -1.12
C THR A 59 -1.31 -22.45 -1.67
N ALA A 60 -0.58 -21.36 -1.39
CA ALA A 60 0.71 -21.08 -2.03
C ALA A 60 1.75 -20.45 -1.09
N GLY A 61 1.53 -20.48 0.23
CA GLY A 61 2.41 -19.90 1.24
C GLY A 61 2.66 -18.41 0.99
N GLY A 62 3.90 -17.97 1.26
CA GLY A 62 4.27 -16.56 1.05
C GLY A 62 4.20 -16.11 -0.41
N ALA A 63 4.31 -17.02 -1.38
CA ALA A 63 4.11 -16.69 -2.79
C ALA A 63 2.65 -16.31 -3.08
N GLY A 64 1.68 -16.94 -2.39
CA GLY A 64 0.26 -16.59 -2.47
C GLY A 64 -0.02 -15.16 -2.00
N LEU A 65 0.56 -14.76 -0.86
CA LEU A 65 0.45 -13.39 -0.36
C LEU A 65 1.06 -12.36 -1.31
N MET A 66 2.27 -12.64 -1.82
CA MET A 66 2.91 -11.78 -2.81
C MET A 66 2.04 -11.64 -4.06
N GLY A 67 1.49 -12.75 -4.56
CA GLY A 67 0.55 -12.75 -5.69
C GLY A 67 -0.68 -11.91 -5.42
N LEU A 68 -1.33 -12.08 -4.27
CA LEU A 68 -2.49 -11.29 -3.85
C LEU A 68 -2.17 -9.79 -3.81
N LYS A 69 -0.99 -9.43 -3.29
CA LYS A 69 -0.56 -8.04 -3.23
C LYS A 69 -0.28 -7.45 -4.60
N LEU A 70 0.37 -8.20 -5.48
CA LEU A 70 0.62 -7.78 -6.87
C LEU A 70 -0.69 -7.60 -7.64
N LEU A 71 -1.69 -8.47 -7.43
CA LEU A 71 -3.02 -8.31 -8.02
C LEU A 71 -3.70 -7.02 -7.54
N ALA A 72 -3.65 -6.72 -6.25
CA ALA A 72 -4.19 -5.48 -5.69
C ALA A 72 -3.49 -4.24 -6.26
N LEU A 73 -2.15 -4.26 -6.35
CA LEU A 73 -1.37 -3.18 -6.96
C LEU A 73 -1.65 -3.02 -8.46
N GLY A 74 -1.82 -4.13 -9.19
CA GLY A 74 -2.22 -4.13 -10.60
C GLY A 74 -3.60 -3.52 -10.79
N ALA A 75 -4.57 -3.89 -9.95
CA ALA A 75 -5.91 -3.30 -9.96
C ALA A 75 -5.86 -1.79 -9.68
N LEU A 76 -5.09 -1.36 -8.68
CA LEU A 76 -4.88 0.06 -8.39
C LEU A 76 -4.25 0.78 -9.59
N PHE A 77 -3.23 0.21 -10.22
CA PHE A 77 -2.57 0.79 -11.38
C PHE A 77 -3.56 0.96 -12.55
N VAL A 78 -4.39 -0.05 -12.82
CA VAL A 78 -5.45 0.04 -13.84
C VAL A 78 -6.42 1.16 -13.50
N VAL A 79 -6.91 1.24 -12.26
CA VAL A 79 -7.79 2.33 -11.81
C VAL A 79 -7.12 3.69 -12.01
N TYR A 80 -5.89 3.86 -11.53
CA TYR A 80 -5.08 5.08 -11.67
C TYR A 80 -4.94 5.53 -13.15
N ARG A 81 -4.76 4.58 -14.07
CA ARG A 81 -4.67 4.86 -15.52
C ARG A 81 -6.01 5.23 -16.14
N ARG A 82 -7.13 4.71 -15.63
CA ARG A 82 -8.47 4.89 -16.22
C ARG A 82 -9.23 6.08 -15.65
N VAL A 83 -8.98 6.47 -14.40
CA VAL A 83 -9.64 7.64 -13.78
C VAL A 83 -9.11 8.95 -14.36
N ARG A 84 -9.94 10.00 -14.30
CA ARG A 84 -9.51 11.35 -14.70
C ARG A 84 -8.33 11.79 -13.83
N PRO A 85 -7.39 12.60 -14.36
CA PRO A 85 -6.21 13.06 -13.60
C PRO A 85 -6.56 13.67 -12.23
N ALA A 86 -7.67 14.41 -12.14
CA ALA A 86 -8.16 14.99 -10.89
C ALA A 86 -8.45 13.97 -9.76
N TYR A 87 -8.76 12.71 -10.09
CA TYR A 87 -9.09 11.66 -9.12
C TYR A 87 -7.92 10.70 -8.82
N ARG A 88 -6.78 10.83 -9.52
CA ARG A 88 -5.63 9.93 -9.33
C ARG A 88 -5.11 9.94 -7.90
N ARG A 89 -4.97 11.14 -7.32
CA ARG A 89 -4.56 11.30 -5.92
C ARG A 89 -5.55 10.67 -4.96
N ALA A 90 -6.85 10.86 -5.20
CA ALA A 90 -7.89 10.26 -4.37
C ALA A 90 -7.81 8.72 -4.41
N ALA A 91 -7.58 8.12 -5.59
CA ALA A 91 -7.40 6.67 -5.71
C ALA A 91 -6.19 6.15 -4.93
N LEU A 92 -5.03 6.83 -5.04
CA LEU A 92 -3.82 6.45 -4.30
C LEU A 92 -4.00 6.59 -2.79
N THR A 93 -4.61 7.69 -2.34
CA THR A 93 -4.87 7.91 -0.91
C THR A 93 -5.87 6.89 -0.36
N ALA A 94 -6.96 6.64 -1.08
CA ALA A 94 -7.97 5.65 -0.68
C ALA A 94 -7.39 4.24 -0.55
N PHE A 95 -6.45 3.87 -1.42
CA PHE A 95 -5.73 2.59 -1.31
C PHE A 95 -4.70 2.58 -0.17
N SER A 96 -4.00 3.69 0.05
CA SER A 96 -2.91 3.76 1.03
C SER A 96 -3.42 3.73 2.47
N LEU A 97 -4.56 4.36 2.77
CA LEU A 97 -5.04 4.54 4.15
C LEU A 97 -5.32 3.21 4.88
N PRO A 98 -6.12 2.27 4.34
CA PRO A 98 -6.34 0.98 4.98
C PRO A 98 -5.04 0.19 5.16
N GLN A 99 -4.12 0.33 4.19
CA GLN A 99 -2.85 -0.39 4.20
C GLN A 99 -1.91 0.13 5.29
N LEU A 100 -1.80 1.45 5.46
CA LEU A 100 -1.05 2.05 6.56
C LEU A 100 -1.63 1.67 7.91
N PHE A 101 -2.96 1.60 8.02
CA PHE A 101 -3.62 1.13 9.23
C PHE A 101 -3.27 -0.33 9.54
N ALA A 102 -3.35 -1.22 8.55
CA ALA A 102 -2.99 -2.63 8.71
C ALA A 102 -1.52 -2.80 9.12
N VAL A 103 -0.59 -2.11 8.43
CA VAL A 103 0.84 -2.12 8.77
C VAL A 103 1.08 -1.62 10.18
N GLY A 104 0.45 -0.52 10.59
CA GLY A 104 0.58 0.03 11.94
C GLY A 104 0.04 -0.92 13.01
N HIS A 105 -1.14 -1.50 12.78
CA HIS A 105 -1.75 -2.47 13.68
C HIS A 105 -0.90 -3.74 13.82
N ASN A 106 -0.46 -4.33 12.71
CA ASN A 106 0.38 -5.54 12.71
C ASN A 106 1.74 -5.28 13.37
N SER A 107 2.34 -4.12 13.12
CA SER A 107 3.58 -3.72 13.79
C SER A 107 3.39 -3.63 15.30
N LEU A 108 2.30 -3.02 15.77
CA LEU A 108 1.98 -2.93 17.19
C LEU A 108 1.80 -4.31 17.82
N LEU A 109 1.06 -5.21 17.17
CA LEU A 109 0.86 -6.58 17.65
C LEU A 109 2.19 -7.34 17.79
N LEU A 110 3.06 -7.25 16.80
CA LEU A 110 4.38 -7.90 16.84
C LEU A 110 5.28 -7.33 17.94
N VAL A 111 5.31 -6.00 18.10
CA VAL A 111 6.10 -5.35 19.16
C VAL A 111 5.59 -5.73 20.54
N GLN A 112 4.27 -5.77 20.73
CA GLN A 112 3.66 -6.00 22.04
C GLN A 112 3.65 -7.48 22.45
N TYR A 113 3.36 -8.39 21.52
CA TYR A 113 3.10 -9.81 21.83
C TYR A 113 4.10 -10.76 21.17
N GLY A 114 4.88 -10.33 20.18
CA GLY A 114 5.91 -11.14 19.52
C GLY A 114 6.93 -11.78 20.47
N PRO A 115 7.43 -11.08 21.51
CA PRO A 115 8.34 -11.69 22.49
C PRO A 115 7.76 -12.88 23.26
N GLY A 116 6.43 -12.99 23.36
CA GLY A 116 5.76 -14.12 24.03
C GLY A 116 5.61 -15.36 23.15
N CYS A 117 5.95 -15.29 21.86
CA CYS A 117 5.89 -16.41 20.93
C CYS A 117 7.25 -17.13 20.76
N LEU A 118 8.33 -16.63 21.37
CA LEU A 118 9.70 -17.17 21.26
C LEU A 118 10.02 -18.22 22.33
#